data_AF-A0A6I1W3P0-F1
#
_entry.id   AF-A0A6I1W3P0-F1
#
_cell.length_a   1.000
_cell.length_b   1.000
_cell.length_c   1.000
_cell.angle_alpha   90.00
_cell.angle_beta   90.00
_cell.angle_gamma   90.00
#
_symmetry.space_group_name_H-M   'P 1'
#
loop_
_entity.id
_entity.type
_entity.pdbx_description
1 polymer ?
#
loop_
_entity_poly.entity_id
_entity_poly.type
_entity_poly.pdbx_seq_one_letter_code
_entity_poly.pdbx_strand_id
1 'polypeptide(L)'
;LPLNKQTRIALVGPLANSKVDMLGSWSGAGVPAQSVTVYEGLQKAMGQQGSVTYARGANISDDPKIAEYLNHINTGGIDVNNDPRPAQTMIDEAVKAAQHADVVVAVVGESRG
;
A
#
# COMPACT_ATOMS: atom_id res chain seq x y z
N LEU A 1 -4.48 -19.82 -4.60
CA LEU A 1 -5.32 -19.34 -3.49
C LEU A 1 -6.11 -20.52 -2.93
N PRO A 2 -6.38 -20.57 -1.60
CA PRO A 2 -5.94 -19.63 -0.55
C PRO A 2 -4.43 -19.71 -0.24
N LEU A 3 -3.89 -18.76 0.54
CA LEU A 3 -2.49 -18.78 1.00
C LEU A 3 -2.35 -19.57 2.31
N ASN A 4 -1.22 -20.27 2.48
CA ASN A 4 -0.89 -20.93 3.74
C ASN A 4 -0.42 -19.91 4.80
N LYS A 5 -0.78 -20.12 6.06
CA LYS A 5 -0.43 -19.19 7.16
C LYS A 5 1.05 -19.18 7.53
N GLN A 6 1.84 -20.17 7.11
CA GLN A 6 3.29 -20.19 7.32
C GLN A 6 4.11 -19.52 6.21
N THR A 7 3.45 -19.00 5.17
CA THR A 7 4.12 -18.43 4.00
C THR A 7 4.85 -17.12 4.36
N ARG A 8 6.02 -16.89 3.78
CA ARG A 8 6.69 -15.57 3.77
C ARG A 8 6.14 -14.77 2.60
N ILE A 9 5.53 -13.61 2.90
CA ILE A 9 4.87 -12.77 1.91
C ILE A 9 5.66 -11.49 1.72
N ALA A 10 6.01 -11.17 0.48
CA ALA A 10 6.36 -9.80 0.10
C ALA A 10 5.07 -9.07 -0.27
N LEU A 11 4.66 -8.10 0.55
CA LEU A 11 3.53 -7.24 0.26
C LEU A 11 4.03 -5.97 -0.41
N VAL A 12 3.71 -5.80 -1.69
CA VAL A 12 4.29 -4.74 -2.52
C VAL A 12 3.20 -3.83 -3.06
N GLY A 13 3.38 -2.52 -2.98
CA GLY A 13 2.56 -1.55 -3.71
C GLY A 13 2.12 -0.35 -2.88
N PRO A 14 1.82 0.79 -3.53
CA PRO A 14 1.52 2.05 -2.86
C PRO A 14 0.24 2.01 -2.00
N LEU A 15 -0.69 1.11 -2.31
CA LEU A 15 -1.97 0.97 -1.61
C LEU A 15 -1.91 -0.03 -0.44
N ALA A 16 -0.83 -0.79 -0.31
CA ALA A 16 -0.73 -1.87 0.68
C ALA A 16 -0.95 -1.38 2.12
N ASN A 17 -0.52 -0.15 2.43
CA ASN A 17 -0.67 0.45 3.75
C ASN A 17 -1.38 1.82 3.74
N SER A 18 -2.25 2.06 2.76
CA SER A 18 -3.02 3.31 2.71
C SER A 18 -4.31 3.19 3.52
N LYS A 19 -4.47 4.04 4.54
CA LYS A 19 -5.68 4.09 5.39
C LYS A 19 -6.84 4.82 4.71
N VAL A 20 -6.52 5.89 4.00
CA VAL A 20 -7.50 6.76 3.33
C VAL A 20 -8.12 6.07 2.13
N ASP A 21 -7.33 5.31 1.36
CA ASP A 21 -7.84 4.62 0.18
C ASP A 21 -8.75 3.43 0.53
N MET A 22 -8.64 2.85 1.72
CA MET A 22 -9.57 1.78 2.15
C MET A 22 -11.00 2.28 2.36
N LEU A 23 -11.20 3.58 2.56
CA LEU A 23 -12.52 4.16 2.67
C LEU A 23 -13.20 4.32 1.30
N GLY A 24 -12.41 4.42 0.23
CA GLY A 24 -12.89 4.78 -1.11
C GLY A 24 -13.43 6.22 -1.20
N SER A 25 -13.95 6.55 -2.39
CA SER A 25 -14.66 7.80 -2.64
C SER A 25 -15.99 7.84 -1.88
N TRP A 26 -16.53 9.04 -1.63
CA TRP A 26 -17.86 9.22 -1.01
C TRP A 26 -18.03 8.54 0.36
N SER A 27 -16.98 8.51 1.18
CA SER A 27 -16.93 7.81 2.46
C SER A 27 -17.75 8.43 3.60
N GLY A 28 -18.57 9.47 3.32
CA GLY A 28 -19.36 10.19 4.33
C GLY A 28 -18.49 10.69 5.49
N ALA A 29 -18.89 10.37 6.72
CA ALA A 29 -18.17 10.73 7.94
C ALA A 29 -17.07 9.70 8.33
N GLY A 30 -16.62 8.86 7.40
CA GLY A 30 -15.57 7.87 7.65
C GLY A 30 -14.26 8.52 8.12
N VAL A 31 -13.59 7.93 9.11
CA VAL A 31 -12.33 8.41 9.67
C VAL A 31 -11.19 7.51 9.20
N PRO A 32 -10.26 7.96 8.33
CA PRO A 32 -9.21 7.11 7.75
C PRO A 32 -8.41 6.31 8.78
N ALA A 33 -8.08 6.92 9.92
CA ALA A 33 -7.33 6.29 10.99
C ALA A 33 -8.00 5.01 11.55
N GLN A 34 -9.31 4.85 11.37
CA GLN A 34 -10.09 3.69 11.83
C GLN A 34 -10.13 2.54 10.80
N SER A 35 -9.70 2.76 9.56
CA SER A 35 -9.61 1.71 8.54
C SER A 35 -8.55 0.67 8.90
N VAL A 36 -8.73 -0.59 8.49
CA VAL A 36 -7.68 -1.61 8.52
C VAL A 36 -7.08 -1.70 7.12
N THR A 37 -5.77 -1.48 6.98
CA THR A 37 -5.09 -1.59 5.68
C THR A 37 -4.89 -3.04 5.28
N VAL A 38 -4.58 -3.30 4.00
CA VAL A 38 -4.23 -4.66 3.54
C VAL A 38 -3.03 -5.20 4.33
N TYR A 39 -2.03 -4.36 4.58
CA TYR A 39 -0.86 -4.70 5.39
C TYR A 39 -1.23 -5.11 6.82
N GLU A 40 -2.02 -4.31 7.52
CA GLU A 40 -2.45 -4.60 8.89
C GLU A 40 -3.32 -5.86 8.96
N GLY A 41 -4.26 -6.00 8.03
CA GLY A 41 -5.12 -7.17 7.93
C GLY A 41 -4.33 -8.45 7.69
N LEU A 42 -3.35 -8.39 6.78
CA LEU A 42 -2.50 -9.54 6.45
C LEU A 42 -1.55 -9.88 7.59
N GLN A 43 -0.90 -8.90 8.23
CA GLN A 43 -0.09 -9.14 9.42
C GLN A 43 -0.90 -9.81 10.54
N LYS A 44 -2.12 -9.32 10.79
CA LYS A 44 -3.02 -9.90 11.80
C LYS A 44 -3.43 -11.33 11.44
N ALA A 45 -3.73 -11.60 10.17
CA ALA A 45 -4.16 -12.92 9.70
C ALA A 45 -3.05 -13.97 9.76
N MET A 46 -1.81 -13.57 9.48
CA MET A 46 -0.61 -14.43 9.52
C MET A 46 -0.13 -14.68 10.95
N GLY A 47 -0.31 -13.71 11.85
CA GLY A 47 0.12 -13.82 13.24
C GLY A 47 1.61 -14.15 13.35
N GLN A 48 1.95 -15.12 14.19
CA GLN A 48 3.34 -15.59 14.36
C GLN A 48 3.70 -16.77 13.44
N GLN A 49 2.78 -17.25 12.61
CA GLN A 49 2.99 -18.48 11.83
C GLN A 49 3.80 -18.22 10.56
N GLY A 50 3.63 -17.06 9.95
CA GLY A 50 4.38 -16.62 8.77
C GLY A 50 4.84 -15.17 8.93
N SER A 51 5.28 -14.56 7.84
CA SER A 51 5.82 -13.20 7.88
C SER A 51 5.34 -12.38 6.69
N VAL A 52 5.21 -11.08 6.91
CA VAL A 52 4.84 -10.10 5.89
C VAL A 52 5.93 -9.03 5.85
N THR A 53 6.68 -8.98 4.75
CA THR A 53 7.65 -7.92 4.47
C THR A 53 7.00 -6.93 3.53
N TYR A 54 6.84 -5.68 3.97
CA TYR A 54 6.28 -4.61 3.15
C TYR A 54 7.39 -3.88 2.38
N ALA A 55 7.13 -3.61 1.10
CA ALA A 55 7.90 -2.67 0.29
C ALA A 55 6.93 -1.82 -0.54
N ARG A 56 7.21 -0.51 -0.66
CA ARG A 56 6.31 0.38 -1.40
C ARG A 56 6.26 0.04 -2.89
N GLY A 57 7.41 -0.25 -3.49
CA GLY A 57 7.57 -0.62 -4.90
C GLY A 57 7.44 0.55 -5.87
N ALA A 58 6.37 1.35 -5.76
CA ALA A 58 6.11 2.51 -6.61
C ALA A 58 5.25 3.56 -5.88
N ASN A 59 5.17 4.75 -6.47
CA ASN A 59 4.17 5.75 -6.12
C ASN A 59 2.81 5.45 -6.77
N ILE A 60 1.76 6.17 -6.38
CA ILE A 60 0.44 6.07 -7.04
C ILE A 60 0.54 6.54 -8.49
N SER A 61 1.29 7.62 -8.71
CA SER A 61 1.65 8.15 -10.01
C SER A 61 2.99 8.86 -9.91
N ASP A 62 3.80 8.77 -10.97
CA ASP A 62 5.03 9.55 -11.13
C ASP A 62 4.76 10.94 -11.73
N ASP A 63 3.54 11.19 -12.22
CA ASP A 63 3.15 12.53 -12.68
C ASP A 63 2.80 13.40 -11.47
N PRO A 64 3.59 14.45 -11.16
CA PRO A 64 3.33 15.32 -10.02
C PRO A 64 1.99 16.05 -10.14
N LYS A 65 1.47 16.30 -11.35
CA LYS A 65 0.16 16.95 -11.55
C LYS A 65 -0.99 16.05 -11.13
N ILE A 66 -0.86 14.74 -11.33
CA ILE A 66 -1.84 13.76 -10.86
C ILE A 66 -1.82 13.71 -9.33
N ALA A 67 -0.64 13.63 -8.72
CA ALA A 67 -0.52 13.64 -7.26
C ALA A 67 -1.04 14.95 -6.63
N GLU A 68 -0.77 16.10 -7.25
CA GLU A 68 -1.31 17.40 -6.83
C GLU A 68 -2.83 17.43 -6.95
N TYR A 69 -3.38 16.99 -8.08
CA TYR A 69 -4.83 16.90 -8.28
C TYR A 69 -5.51 16.03 -7.22
N LEU A 70 -4.97 14.84 -6.94
CA LEU A 70 -5.52 13.91 -5.95
C LEU A 70 -5.46 14.47 -4.52
N ASN A 71 -4.48 15.31 -4.21
CA ASN A 71 -4.38 15.98 -2.92
C ASN A 71 -5.22 17.25 -2.80
N HIS A 72 -5.68 17.83 -3.92
CA HIS A 72 -6.48 19.05 -3.90
C HIS A 72 -7.90 18.83 -3.32
N ILE A 73 -8.43 17.60 -3.41
CA ILE A 73 -9.80 17.28 -2.99
C ILE A 73 -9.96 17.30 -1.47
N ASN A 74 -8.89 17.07 -0.71
CA ASN A 74 -8.89 17.03 0.74
C ASN A 74 -8.28 18.31 1.33
N THR A 75 -9.08 19.38 1.44
CA THR A 75 -8.68 20.64 2.11
C THR A 75 -8.40 20.41 3.59
N GLY A 76 -7.17 20.00 3.92
CA GLY A 76 -6.71 19.74 5.29
C GLY A 76 -5.91 18.45 5.46
N GLY A 77 -5.77 17.62 4.43
CA GLY A 77 -5.02 16.36 4.49
C GLY A 77 -4.20 16.07 3.22
N ILE A 78 -3.32 15.08 3.31
CA ILE A 78 -2.57 14.54 2.17
C ILE A 78 -3.08 13.12 1.95
N ASP A 79 -3.80 12.91 0.84
CA ASP A 79 -4.36 11.61 0.46
C ASP A 79 -3.29 10.76 -0.23
N VAL A 80 -2.51 11.38 -1.13
CA VAL A 80 -1.40 10.74 -1.85
C VAL A 80 -0.09 11.34 -1.38
N ASN A 81 0.61 10.62 -0.51
CA ASN A 81 1.97 10.98 -0.08
C ASN A 81 3.00 10.15 -0.86
N ASN A 82 3.45 10.67 -1.99
CA ASN A 82 4.47 10.03 -2.82
C ASN A 82 5.83 10.03 -2.11
N ASP A 83 6.52 8.88 -2.18
CA ASP A 83 7.90 8.73 -1.74
C ASP A 83 8.81 9.52 -2.71
N PRO A 84 9.70 10.39 -2.20
CA PRO A 84 10.56 11.23 -3.04
C PRO A 84 11.76 10.47 -3.63
N ARG A 85 12.03 9.23 -3.20
CA ARG A 85 13.11 8.42 -3.75
C ARG A 85 12.87 8.13 -5.24
N PRO A 86 13.93 7.97 -6.05
CA PRO A 86 13.79 7.55 -7.44
C PRO A 86 12.99 6.25 -7.56
N ALA A 87 12.16 6.14 -8.61
CA ALA A 87 11.33 4.95 -8.84
C ALA A 87 12.15 3.65 -8.79
N GLN A 88 13.34 3.65 -9.41
CA GLN A 88 14.22 2.48 -9.40
C GLN A 88 14.62 2.04 -7.99
N THR A 89 14.84 2.97 -7.05
CA THR A 89 15.18 2.63 -5.66
C THR A 89 14.04 1.88 -4.97
N MET A 90 12.79 2.29 -5.19
CA MET A 90 11.63 1.60 -4.65
C MET A 90 11.41 0.23 -5.32
N ILE A 91 11.66 0.15 -6.63
CA ILE A 91 11.58 -1.10 -7.39
C ILE A 91 12.62 -2.10 -6.86
N ASP A 92 13.87 -1.69 -6.70
CA ASP A 92 14.96 -2.55 -6.22
C ASP A 92 14.68 -3.07 -4.79
N GLU A 93 14.13 -2.22 -3.92
CA GLU A 93 13.68 -2.58 -2.57
C GLU A 93 12.57 -3.66 -2.63
N ALA A 94 11.57 -3.49 -3.49
CA ALA A 94 10.49 -4.46 -3.67
C ALA A 94 10.96 -5.77 -4.29
N VAL A 95 11.87 -5.73 -5.28
CA VAL A 95 12.48 -6.91 -5.89
C VAL A 95 13.29 -7.69 -4.85
N LYS A 96 14.07 -7.00 -4.01
CA LYS A 96 14.81 -7.63 -2.92
C LYS A 96 13.87 -8.31 -1.91
N ALA A 97 12.77 -7.65 -1.53
CA ALA A 97 11.75 -8.26 -0.67
C ALA A 97 11.14 -9.52 -1.32
N ALA A 98 10.80 -9.44 -2.61
CA ALA A 98 10.23 -10.55 -3.36
C ALA A 98 11.18 -11.75 -3.48
N GLN A 99 12.48 -11.52 -3.67
CA GLN A 99 13.50 -12.59 -3.73
C GLN A 99 13.62 -13.40 -2.42
N HIS A 100 13.22 -12.81 -1.28
CA HIS A 100 13.24 -13.45 0.03
C HIS A 100 11.87 -13.97 0.47
N ALA A 101 10.83 -13.85 -0.35
CA ALA A 101 9.49 -14.31 -0.08
C ALA A 101 9.15 -15.59 -0.85
N ASP A 102 8.14 -16.32 -0.38
CA ASP A 102 7.61 -17.48 -1.09
C ASP A 102 6.54 -17.06 -2.10
N VAL A 103 5.82 -15.97 -1.80
CA VAL A 103 4.81 -15.35 -2.67
C VAL A 103 4.87 -13.83 -2.59
N VAL A 104 4.50 -13.17 -3.69
CA VAL A 104 4.28 -11.73 -3.74
C VAL A 104 2.79 -11.45 -3.76
N VAL A 105 2.33 -10.53 -2.91
CA VAL A 105 1.00 -9.93 -3.00
C VAL A 105 1.19 -8.48 -3.42
N ALA A 106 0.81 -8.17 -4.66
CA ALA A 106 0.85 -6.81 -5.20
C ALA A 106 -0.47 -6.09 -4.89
N VAL A 107 -0.40 -5.00 -4.13
CA VAL A 107 -1.55 -4.14 -3.80
C VAL A 107 -1.45 -2.86 -4.62
N VAL A 108 -2.04 -2.91 -5.81
CA VAL A 108 -1.99 -1.89 -6.85
C VAL A 108 -3.40 -1.52 -7.28
N GLY A 109 -3.56 -0.37 -7.92
CA GLY A 109 -4.85 0.15 -8.35
C GLY A 109 -4.87 1.67 -8.30
N GLU A 110 -6.04 2.21 -7.99
CA GLU A 110 -6.32 3.65 -7.97
C GLU A 110 -6.38 4.17 -6.53
N SER A 111 -5.98 5.42 -6.32
CA SER A 111 -6.30 6.15 -5.09
C SER A 111 -7.76 6.60 -5.15
N ARG A 112 -8.38 6.86 -3.99
CA ARG A 112 -9.82 7.15 -3.82
C ARG A 112 -10.37 8.41 -4.52
N GLY A 113 -9.58 9.09 -5.35
CA GLY A 113 -9.88 10.38 -5.98
C GLY A 113 -11.10 10.38 -6.91
#